data_AF-A0A7R9Q7A8-F1
#
_entry.id   AF-A0A7R9Q7A8-F1
#
_cell.length_a   1.000
_cell.length_b   1.000
_cell.length_c   1.000
_cell.angle_alpha   90.00
_cell.angle_beta   90.00
_cell.angle_gamma   90.00
#
_symmetry.space_group_name_H-M   'P 1'
#
loop_
_entity.id
_entity.type
_entity.pdbx_description
1 polymer ?
#
loop_
_entity_poly.entity_id
_entity_poly.type
_entity_poly.pdbx_seq_one_letter_code
_entity_poly.pdbx_strand_id
1 'polypeptide(L)'
;MVKSEALLVSKQLAKNMNCSEEEEDNWLECLRGFEAQELMDGYDTRRQLSALSDTEFLPMNAQNMFENKLFNKDLDIMAGVMRNEGSIQSQSLVKPNLTEKDFNEFVTIIDAFYHNFDEKLVTDFYLKSIDKNSSDALKWAEYDMFGDLMTTCPTYRFAKAYGQLGGAGGVYFYEQTYQRKSFLDEKVYGVTHFADIDFVFGSPLLAPTVTDRPIDTQFSLQDHNINEYTLSNSTGGLEVKIIDYGATITHVFVTDKSGQKRDVVLGWDDLEGYLGNRGRNPFFGAAIGRCGNRISNGKFKLNGQSYTLALNNGPNALHGGLKGYDKHRWTLIGKTNDSISLELVSPDGDEGYPGELRVELTYTVTEANELTLDYTARLAAAEHSVDTIVNLTNHSYFNLSGCSGDGPELDVLNHTVRMSVHNYLDINDAFQPTGKILSTKSDTPAMDFATGDDQEWHTIGERIGQVLPNGYDHCYVIDTDAKKYNISGNESVNEAVVEVRSPLTGISLTFSTTEPGFQFYTGNNVTEAQRTKTTQAVPAIELRKNSGFCLE
;
A
#
# COMPACT_ATOMS: atom_id res chain seq x y z
N MET A 1 -32.16 17.11 13.89
CA MET A 1 -31.40 16.02 13.25
C MET A 1 -32.40 15.07 12.63
N VAL A 2 -32.50 15.08 11.30
CA VAL A 2 -33.25 14.07 10.55
C VAL A 2 -32.32 12.84 10.52
N LYS A 3 -32.76 11.67 11.01
CA LYS A 3 -32.05 10.42 10.72
C LYS A 3 -32.12 10.22 9.21
N SER A 4 -31.02 9.90 8.54
CA SER A 4 -30.99 9.75 7.08
C SER A 4 -32.10 8.81 6.62
N GLU A 5 -32.84 9.17 5.57
CA GLU A 5 -33.97 8.33 5.12
C GLU A 5 -33.47 6.97 4.58
N ALA A 6 -32.21 6.90 4.14
CA ALA A 6 -31.47 5.66 3.89
C ALA A 6 -31.51 4.70 5.09
N LEU A 7 -31.23 5.17 6.31
CA LEU A 7 -31.28 4.35 7.53
C LEU A 7 -32.69 3.78 7.79
N LEU A 8 -33.74 4.52 7.43
CA LEU A 8 -35.12 4.07 7.55
C LEU A 8 -35.46 2.98 6.52
N VAL A 9 -34.94 3.10 5.30
CA VAL A 9 -35.09 2.09 4.23
C VAL A 9 -34.34 0.82 4.59
N SER A 10 -33.08 0.92 5.00
CA SER A 10 -32.26 -0.25 5.36
C SER A 10 -32.81 -0.97 6.59
N LYS A 11 -33.33 -0.23 7.58
CA LYS A 11 -34.06 -0.83 8.72
C LYS A 11 -35.38 -1.50 8.32
N GLN A 12 -36.10 -0.98 7.31
CA GLN A 12 -37.30 -1.63 6.79
C GLN A 12 -36.97 -2.87 5.95
N LEU A 13 -35.85 -2.88 5.22
CA LEU A 13 -35.34 -4.07 4.54
C LEU A 13 -34.91 -5.14 5.56
N ALA A 14 -34.14 -4.75 6.59
CA ALA A 14 -33.80 -5.62 7.72
C ALA A 14 -35.05 -6.28 8.34
N LYS A 15 -36.11 -5.51 8.58
CA LYS A 15 -37.40 -6.04 9.04
C LYS A 15 -37.99 -7.08 8.09
N ASN A 16 -37.99 -6.82 6.78
CA ASN A 16 -38.51 -7.74 5.77
C ASN A 16 -37.68 -9.04 5.70
N MET A 17 -36.36 -8.94 5.91
CA MET A 17 -35.42 -10.07 5.98
C MET A 17 -35.36 -10.76 7.35
N ASN A 18 -36.23 -10.37 8.31
CA ASN A 18 -36.26 -10.84 9.70
C ASN A 18 -35.00 -10.59 10.55
N CYS A 19 -34.19 -9.58 10.20
CA CYS A 19 -33.06 -9.11 11.00
C CYS A 19 -33.50 -8.30 12.24
N SER A 20 -32.69 -8.34 13.31
CA SER A 20 -33.04 -7.71 14.61
C SER A 20 -32.90 -6.19 14.60
N GLU A 21 -34.03 -5.48 14.67
CA GLU A 21 -34.11 -4.02 14.61
C GLU A 21 -33.51 -3.25 15.81
N GLU A 22 -33.04 -3.91 16.87
CA GLU A 22 -32.77 -3.27 18.17
C GLU A 22 -31.49 -2.41 18.21
N GLU A 23 -30.41 -2.80 17.51
CA GLU A 23 -29.15 -2.06 17.43
C GLU A 23 -28.69 -1.92 15.97
N GLU A 24 -28.11 -0.78 15.62
CA GLU A 24 -27.85 -0.38 14.22
C GLU A 24 -26.86 -1.31 13.51
N ASP A 25 -25.72 -1.58 14.15
CA ASP A 25 -24.68 -2.46 13.63
C ASP A 25 -25.17 -3.92 13.48
N ASN A 26 -26.03 -4.40 14.38
CA ASN A 26 -26.47 -5.80 14.41
C ASN A 26 -27.35 -6.19 13.23
N TRP A 27 -28.27 -5.32 12.77
CA TRP A 27 -29.04 -5.62 11.56
C TRP A 27 -28.28 -5.32 10.27
N LEU A 28 -27.30 -4.41 10.28
CA LEU A 28 -26.42 -4.19 9.15
C LEU A 28 -25.55 -5.43 8.87
N GLU A 29 -24.94 -6.03 9.90
CA GLU A 29 -24.24 -7.32 9.76
C GLU A 29 -25.17 -8.46 9.34
N CYS A 30 -26.40 -8.50 9.86
CA CYS A 30 -27.40 -9.48 9.44
C CYS A 30 -27.75 -9.37 7.95
N LEU A 31 -27.93 -8.14 7.42
CA LEU A 31 -28.20 -7.92 6.00
C LEU A 31 -27.04 -8.34 5.09
N ARG A 32 -25.78 -8.25 5.56
CA ARG A 32 -24.59 -8.72 4.82
C ARG A 32 -24.53 -10.23 4.63
N GLY A 33 -25.34 -11.00 5.37
CA GLY A 33 -25.43 -12.46 5.27
C GLY A 33 -26.37 -12.99 4.20
N PHE A 34 -27.04 -12.13 3.43
CA PHE A 34 -27.97 -12.50 2.35
C PHE A 34 -27.39 -12.21 0.96
N GLU A 35 -27.76 -13.03 -0.02
CA GLU A 35 -27.40 -12.81 -1.43
C GLU A 35 -28.13 -11.57 -2.00
N ALA A 36 -27.55 -10.88 -2.98
CA ALA A 36 -28.15 -9.64 -3.50
C ALA A 36 -29.54 -9.87 -4.12
N GLN A 37 -29.78 -11.03 -4.74
CA GLN A 37 -31.10 -11.38 -5.26
C GLN A 37 -32.14 -11.61 -4.15
N GLU A 38 -31.74 -12.15 -2.99
CA GLU A 38 -32.64 -12.34 -1.84
C GLU A 38 -33.03 -10.99 -1.22
N LEU A 39 -32.07 -10.06 -1.15
CA LEU A 39 -32.30 -8.68 -0.72
C LEU A 39 -33.22 -7.91 -1.68
N MET A 40 -33.10 -8.16 -2.98
CA MET A 40 -34.00 -7.61 -4.00
C MET A 40 -35.43 -8.16 -3.87
N ASP A 41 -35.57 -9.48 -3.65
CA ASP A 41 -36.87 -10.14 -3.48
C ASP A 41 -37.57 -9.76 -2.15
N GLY A 42 -36.79 -9.42 -1.11
CA GLY A 42 -37.27 -8.88 0.16
C GLY A 42 -37.68 -7.40 0.13
N TYR A 43 -37.43 -6.68 -0.95
CA TYR A 43 -37.74 -5.25 -1.08
C TYR A 43 -39.21 -5.00 -1.51
N ASP A 44 -39.81 -3.88 -1.07
CA ASP A 44 -41.21 -3.56 -1.36
C ASP A 44 -41.41 -3.21 -2.84
N THR A 45 -41.97 -4.17 -3.59
CA THR A 45 -42.27 -4.12 -5.04
C THR A 45 -43.16 -2.95 -5.50
N ARG A 46 -43.67 -2.13 -4.59
CA ARG A 46 -44.36 -0.86 -4.93
C ARG A 46 -43.42 0.25 -5.38
N ARG A 47 -42.10 0.06 -5.27
CA ARG A 47 -41.06 0.88 -5.91
C ARG A 47 -40.47 0.09 -7.08
N GLN A 48 -40.39 0.71 -8.25
CA GLN A 48 -40.01 -0.02 -9.48
C GLN A 48 -38.50 -0.20 -9.58
N LEU A 49 -38.10 -1.45 -9.78
CA LEU A 49 -36.72 -1.86 -10.05
C LEU A 49 -36.62 -2.23 -11.53
N SER A 50 -35.63 -1.69 -12.23
CA SER A 50 -35.40 -2.00 -13.65
C SER A 50 -33.93 -2.27 -13.92
N ALA A 51 -33.61 -3.52 -14.24
CA ALA A 51 -32.29 -3.89 -14.72
C ALA A 51 -32.06 -3.30 -16.12
N LEU A 52 -31.04 -2.46 -16.26
CA LEU A 52 -30.67 -1.81 -17.52
C LEU A 52 -29.34 -2.38 -18.03
N SER A 53 -29.34 -2.80 -19.30
CA SER A 53 -28.17 -3.32 -19.99
C SER A 53 -27.71 -2.41 -21.14
N ASP A 54 -26.47 -1.92 -21.04
CA ASP A 54 -25.50 -1.65 -22.13
C ASP A 54 -25.49 -0.30 -22.94
N THR A 55 -24.30 0.01 -23.49
CA THR A 55 -23.94 1.00 -24.55
C THR A 55 -23.86 2.53 -24.19
N GLU A 56 -22.83 3.08 -23.49
CA GLU A 56 -21.65 3.88 -24.00
C GLU A 56 -21.61 5.29 -23.30
N PHE A 57 -20.51 6.05 -23.06
CA PHE A 57 -19.03 5.82 -23.09
C PHE A 57 -18.29 6.43 -21.85
N LEU A 58 -17.21 7.26 -21.97
CA LEU A 58 -16.22 7.58 -20.89
C LEU A 58 -15.46 8.93 -21.05
N PRO A 59 -14.70 9.39 -20.01
CA PRO A 59 -13.44 10.13 -20.29
C PRO A 59 -12.15 9.78 -19.49
N MET A 60 -12.15 9.01 -18.38
CA MET A 60 -10.92 8.31 -17.95
C MET A 60 -11.27 6.95 -17.31
N ASN A 61 -10.41 5.96 -17.55
CA ASN A 61 -10.91 4.68 -18.03
C ASN A 61 -10.89 3.54 -17.00
N ALA A 62 -11.89 2.65 -17.13
CA ALA A 62 -11.91 1.35 -16.48
C ALA A 62 -10.64 0.52 -16.79
N GLN A 63 -10.04 0.75 -17.97
CA GLN A 63 -8.85 0.07 -18.44
C GLN A 63 -7.65 0.20 -17.48
N ASN A 64 -7.43 1.35 -16.83
CA ASN A 64 -6.38 1.51 -15.83
C ASN A 64 -6.62 0.66 -14.56
N MET A 65 -7.87 0.38 -14.19
CA MET A 65 -8.19 -0.53 -13.08
C MET A 65 -8.25 -2.01 -13.54
N PHE A 66 -8.56 -2.26 -14.81
CA PHE A 66 -8.59 -3.58 -15.44
C PHE A 66 -7.20 -4.17 -15.69
N GLU A 67 -6.29 -3.39 -16.27
CA GLU A 67 -4.95 -3.83 -16.63
C GLU A 67 -4.15 -4.27 -15.39
N ASN A 68 -4.45 -3.64 -14.25
CA ASN A 68 -3.90 -3.98 -12.93
C ASN A 68 -4.71 -5.05 -12.16
N LYS A 69 -5.88 -5.48 -12.67
CA LYS A 69 -6.74 -6.54 -12.11
C LYS A 69 -7.12 -6.37 -10.62
N LEU A 70 -7.32 -5.13 -10.16
CA LEU A 70 -7.45 -4.77 -8.73
C LEU A 70 -8.88 -4.93 -8.17
N PHE A 71 -9.54 -6.07 -8.39
CA PHE A 71 -10.89 -6.33 -7.86
C PHE A 71 -11.08 -7.79 -7.43
N ASN A 72 -11.83 -7.99 -6.33
CA ASN A 72 -12.36 -9.30 -5.96
C ASN A 72 -13.56 -9.64 -6.87
N LYS A 73 -13.63 -10.87 -7.38
CA LYS A 73 -14.46 -11.24 -8.54
C LYS A 73 -15.83 -11.81 -8.20
N ASP A 74 -16.05 -12.10 -6.92
CA ASP A 74 -17.15 -12.91 -6.42
C ASP A 74 -18.14 -12.07 -5.55
N LEU A 75 -18.25 -10.76 -5.81
CA LEU A 75 -19.09 -9.82 -5.08
C LEU A 75 -20.21 -9.25 -5.95
N ASP A 76 -21.47 -9.35 -5.51
CA ASP A 76 -22.59 -8.63 -6.11
C ASP A 76 -22.58 -7.15 -5.71
N ILE A 77 -23.01 -6.27 -6.62
CA ILE A 77 -23.06 -4.83 -6.39
C ILE A 77 -24.50 -4.35 -6.51
N MET A 78 -25.04 -3.75 -5.44
CA MET A 78 -26.40 -3.22 -5.42
C MET A 78 -26.40 -1.70 -5.23
N ALA A 79 -26.73 -0.97 -6.29
CA ALA A 79 -26.71 0.48 -6.34
C ALA A 79 -28.12 1.09 -6.34
N GLY A 80 -28.35 2.10 -5.51
CA GLY A 80 -29.55 2.94 -5.54
C GLY A 80 -29.35 4.25 -6.30
N VAL A 81 -30.45 4.80 -6.81
CA VAL A 81 -30.55 6.20 -7.20
C VAL A 81 -31.89 6.74 -6.70
N MET A 82 -31.91 7.93 -6.12
CA MET A 82 -33.16 8.63 -5.83
C MET A 82 -33.44 9.63 -6.94
N ARG A 83 -34.66 9.59 -7.46
CA ARG A 83 -35.08 10.53 -8.50
C ARG A 83 -35.74 11.73 -7.85
N ASN A 84 -35.29 12.94 -8.21
CA ASN A 84 -35.69 14.22 -7.60
C ASN A 84 -35.24 14.33 -6.13
N GLU A 85 -33.93 14.12 -5.88
CA GLU A 85 -33.30 14.23 -4.55
C GLU A 85 -33.51 15.61 -3.92
N GLY A 86 -33.50 16.69 -4.71
CA GLY A 86 -33.58 18.05 -4.18
C GLY A 86 -32.71 19.02 -4.95
N SER A 87 -32.70 20.27 -4.50
CA SER A 87 -31.82 21.29 -5.05
C SER A 87 -31.31 22.28 -4.01
N ILE A 88 -30.02 22.56 -4.06
CA ILE A 88 -29.42 23.68 -3.34
C ILE A 88 -29.76 24.95 -4.11
N GLN A 89 -30.80 25.68 -3.69
CA GLN A 89 -31.07 27.02 -4.19
C GLN A 89 -29.97 28.01 -3.75
N SER A 90 -28.91 28.10 -4.54
CA SER A 90 -28.16 29.34 -4.65
C SER A 90 -29.02 30.36 -5.42
N GLN A 91 -29.81 31.16 -4.68
CA GLN A 91 -30.59 32.27 -5.26
C GLN A 91 -29.70 33.31 -5.99
N SER A 92 -28.39 33.22 -5.82
CA SER A 92 -27.37 34.04 -6.49
C SER A 92 -27.05 33.62 -7.92
N LEU A 93 -27.39 32.38 -8.34
CA LEU A 93 -26.98 31.82 -9.65
C LEU A 93 -28.15 31.66 -10.63
N VAL A 94 -29.31 31.16 -10.18
CA VAL A 94 -30.44 30.83 -11.06
C VAL A 94 -31.21 32.08 -11.49
N LYS A 95 -31.17 32.41 -12.79
CA LYS A 95 -31.92 33.54 -13.35
C LYS A 95 -33.42 33.21 -13.47
N PRO A 96 -34.36 34.16 -13.26
CA PRO A 96 -35.80 33.89 -13.34
C PRO A 96 -36.29 33.37 -14.70
N ASN A 97 -35.62 33.79 -15.77
CA ASN A 97 -35.81 33.32 -17.14
C ASN A 97 -34.45 32.85 -17.64
N LEU A 98 -34.23 31.54 -17.66
CA LEU A 98 -33.03 30.90 -18.18
C LEU A 98 -33.16 30.68 -19.70
N THR A 99 -32.08 30.97 -20.42
CA THR A 99 -31.94 30.62 -21.84
C THR A 99 -30.91 29.50 -22.00
N GLU A 100 -30.91 28.83 -23.16
CA GLU A 100 -29.87 27.83 -23.51
C GLU A 100 -28.45 28.39 -23.38
N LYS A 101 -28.24 29.70 -23.64
CA LYS A 101 -26.94 30.36 -23.46
C LYS A 101 -26.53 30.43 -21.99
N ASP A 102 -27.45 30.79 -21.11
CA ASP A 102 -27.19 30.87 -19.66
C ASP A 102 -26.88 29.48 -19.08
N PHE A 103 -27.59 28.44 -19.55
CA PHE A 103 -27.33 27.06 -19.17
C PHE A 103 -25.95 26.56 -19.65
N ASN A 104 -25.55 26.88 -20.88
CA ASN A 104 -24.22 26.53 -21.38
C ASN A 104 -23.11 27.24 -20.58
N GLU A 105 -23.30 28.51 -20.19
CA GLU A 105 -22.36 29.22 -19.29
C GLU A 105 -22.24 28.52 -17.92
N PHE A 106 -23.33 27.94 -17.38
CA PHE A 106 -23.29 27.13 -16.16
C PHE A 106 -22.54 25.81 -16.34
N VAL A 107 -22.75 25.09 -17.46
CA VAL A 107 -22.01 23.85 -17.78
C VAL A 107 -20.50 24.11 -17.82
N THR A 108 -20.04 25.18 -18.49
CA THR A 108 -18.61 25.55 -18.53
C THR A 108 -18.05 25.94 -17.15
N ILE A 109 -18.87 26.52 -16.24
CA ILE A 109 -18.45 26.77 -14.85
C ILE A 109 -18.26 25.47 -14.07
N ILE A 110 -19.16 24.49 -14.24
CA ILE A 110 -19.05 23.17 -13.60
C ILE A 110 -17.82 22.42 -14.13
N ASP A 111 -17.58 22.43 -15.44
CA ASP A 111 -16.36 21.86 -16.05
C ASP A 111 -15.07 22.46 -15.45
N ALA A 112 -15.04 23.77 -15.24
CA ALA A 112 -13.91 24.47 -14.61
C ALA A 112 -13.69 24.10 -13.12
N PHE A 113 -14.72 23.62 -12.40
CA PHE A 113 -14.57 23.07 -11.05
C PHE A 113 -14.18 21.59 -11.06
N TYR A 114 -14.51 20.85 -12.11
CA TYR A 114 -14.36 19.40 -12.20
C TYR A 114 -13.64 18.98 -13.51
N HIS A 115 -12.39 19.43 -13.68
CA HIS A 115 -11.51 19.27 -14.87
C HIS A 115 -11.30 17.85 -15.45
N ASN A 116 -11.97 16.82 -14.93
CA ASN A 116 -11.94 15.42 -15.40
C ASN A 116 -13.30 14.93 -15.96
N PHE A 117 -14.30 15.81 -16.11
CA PHE A 117 -15.54 15.51 -16.83
C PHE A 117 -15.48 16.04 -18.26
N ASP A 118 -16.19 15.37 -19.18
CA ASP A 118 -16.27 15.79 -20.57
C ASP A 118 -17.48 16.73 -20.76
N GLU A 119 -17.24 18.00 -21.04
CA GLU A 119 -18.25 19.04 -21.33
C GLU A 119 -19.30 18.55 -22.35
N LYS A 120 -18.88 17.75 -23.33
CA LYS A 120 -19.75 17.18 -24.36
C LYS A 120 -20.68 16.11 -23.81
N LEU A 121 -20.24 15.32 -22.82
CA LEU A 121 -21.04 14.26 -22.17
C LEU A 121 -22.20 14.86 -21.37
N VAL A 122 -21.92 15.90 -20.58
CA VAL A 122 -22.95 16.64 -19.81
C VAL A 122 -23.97 17.27 -20.75
N THR A 123 -23.48 17.88 -21.83
CA THR A 123 -24.29 18.45 -22.91
C THR A 123 -25.17 17.40 -23.60
N ASP A 124 -24.61 16.25 -23.99
CA ASP A 124 -25.36 15.23 -24.73
C ASP A 124 -26.38 14.44 -23.87
N PHE A 125 -26.15 14.29 -22.55
CA PHE A 125 -27.06 13.60 -21.64
C PHE A 125 -28.25 14.48 -21.21
N TYR A 126 -27.98 15.72 -20.80
CA TYR A 126 -29.03 16.66 -20.36
C TYR A 126 -29.66 17.41 -21.55
N LEU A 127 -28.90 18.19 -22.33
CA LEU A 127 -29.49 19.13 -23.29
C LEU A 127 -30.22 18.48 -24.48
N LYS A 128 -30.07 17.17 -24.73
CA LYS A 128 -30.88 16.44 -25.72
C LYS A 128 -32.22 15.94 -25.19
N SER A 129 -32.39 15.80 -23.88
CA SER A 129 -33.60 15.25 -23.25
C SER A 129 -34.57 16.33 -22.73
N ILE A 130 -34.10 17.57 -22.61
CA ILE A 130 -34.84 18.73 -22.09
C ILE A 130 -35.46 19.55 -23.25
N ASP A 131 -36.68 20.07 -23.05
CA ASP A 131 -37.19 21.13 -23.94
C ASP A 131 -36.45 22.45 -23.69
N LYS A 132 -35.49 22.74 -24.56
CA LYS A 132 -34.65 23.95 -24.55
C LYS A 132 -35.43 25.27 -24.65
N ASN A 133 -36.70 25.24 -25.05
CA ASN A 133 -37.56 26.42 -25.12
C ASN A 133 -38.34 26.67 -23.82
N SER A 134 -38.33 25.72 -22.88
CA SER A 134 -38.98 25.82 -21.59
C SER A 134 -37.99 26.25 -20.52
N SER A 135 -38.06 27.52 -20.09
CA SER A 135 -37.21 28.03 -19.01
C SER A 135 -37.36 27.23 -17.71
N ASP A 136 -38.51 26.60 -17.47
CA ASP A 136 -38.71 25.79 -16.26
C ASP A 136 -38.09 24.40 -16.42
N ALA A 137 -38.10 23.81 -17.62
CA ALA A 137 -37.38 22.57 -17.89
C ALA A 137 -35.85 22.76 -17.79
N LEU A 138 -35.33 23.89 -18.26
CA LEU A 138 -33.92 24.26 -18.09
C LEU A 138 -33.53 24.45 -16.61
N LYS A 139 -34.38 25.11 -15.79
CA LYS A 139 -34.16 25.21 -14.33
C LYS A 139 -34.10 23.83 -13.66
N TRP A 140 -35.05 22.95 -13.99
CA TRP A 140 -35.08 21.60 -13.40
C TRP A 140 -33.84 20.78 -13.76
N ALA A 141 -33.35 20.89 -15.00
CA ALA A 141 -32.09 20.26 -15.37
C ALA A 141 -30.87 20.84 -14.65
N GLU A 142 -30.81 22.16 -14.44
CA GLU A 142 -29.74 22.82 -13.68
C GLU A 142 -29.71 22.30 -12.22
N TYR A 143 -30.89 22.01 -11.66
CA TYR A 143 -31.04 21.44 -10.32
C TYR A 143 -30.63 19.95 -10.24
N ASP A 144 -31.15 19.09 -11.12
CA ASP A 144 -30.89 17.65 -11.07
C ASP A 144 -29.41 17.31 -11.40
N MET A 145 -28.80 18.06 -12.34
CA MET A 145 -27.44 17.82 -12.83
C MET A 145 -26.37 17.85 -11.73
N PHE A 146 -26.57 18.59 -10.64
CA PHE A 146 -25.57 18.67 -9.56
C PHE A 146 -25.49 17.39 -8.71
N GLY A 147 -26.61 16.74 -8.43
CA GLY A 147 -26.64 15.45 -7.72
C GLY A 147 -26.07 14.34 -8.59
N ASP A 148 -26.62 14.19 -9.80
CA ASP A 148 -26.26 13.11 -10.73
C ASP A 148 -24.78 13.11 -11.16
N LEU A 149 -24.14 14.29 -11.28
CA LEU A 149 -22.70 14.36 -11.56
C LEU A 149 -21.84 13.86 -10.40
N MET A 150 -22.32 14.00 -9.16
CA MET A 150 -21.59 13.69 -7.93
C MET A 150 -21.81 12.25 -7.44
N THR A 151 -22.97 11.63 -7.70
CA THR A 151 -23.35 10.30 -7.17
C THR A 151 -23.68 9.29 -8.28
N THR A 152 -24.69 9.57 -9.11
CA THR A 152 -25.21 8.67 -10.16
C THR A 152 -24.14 8.32 -11.21
N CYS A 153 -23.49 9.32 -11.79
CA CYS A 153 -22.51 9.14 -12.87
C CYS A 153 -21.28 8.32 -12.45
N PRO A 154 -20.64 8.57 -11.29
CA PRO A 154 -19.55 7.73 -10.78
C PRO A 154 -19.96 6.26 -10.59
N THR A 155 -21.12 6.00 -9.97
CA THR A 155 -21.58 4.63 -9.71
C THR A 155 -21.86 3.86 -11.00
N TYR A 156 -22.49 4.52 -11.98
CA TYR A 156 -22.74 3.90 -13.29
C TYR A 156 -21.43 3.55 -14.03
N ARG A 157 -20.38 4.38 -13.91
CA ARG A 157 -19.05 4.07 -14.45
C ARG A 157 -18.44 2.83 -13.78
N PHE A 158 -18.55 2.71 -12.45
CA PHE A 158 -18.08 1.55 -11.69
C PHE A 158 -18.81 0.25 -12.07
N ALA A 159 -20.14 0.28 -12.12
CA ALA A 159 -20.98 -0.84 -12.51
C ALA A 159 -20.62 -1.40 -13.90
N LYS A 160 -20.47 -0.50 -14.87
CA LYS A 160 -20.13 -0.87 -16.25
C LYS A 160 -18.72 -1.45 -16.37
N ALA A 161 -17.76 -0.92 -15.60
CA ALA A 161 -16.44 -1.51 -15.49
C ALA A 161 -16.52 -2.93 -14.91
N TYR A 162 -17.21 -3.13 -13.80
CA TYR A 162 -17.30 -4.44 -13.15
C TYR A 162 -17.81 -5.55 -14.11
N GLY A 163 -18.90 -5.30 -14.83
CA GLY A 163 -19.46 -6.27 -15.78
C GLY A 163 -18.57 -6.55 -17.01
N GLN A 164 -17.89 -5.53 -17.56
CA GLN A 164 -17.04 -5.70 -18.75
C GLN A 164 -15.75 -6.49 -18.49
N LEU A 165 -15.36 -6.69 -17.23
CA LEU A 165 -14.18 -7.50 -16.85
C LEU A 165 -14.49 -9.00 -16.66
N GLY A 166 -15.75 -9.40 -16.75
CA GLY A 166 -16.19 -10.75 -16.37
C GLY A 166 -16.20 -10.97 -14.86
N GLY A 167 -16.63 -9.95 -14.09
CA GLY A 167 -17.10 -10.18 -12.72
C GLY A 167 -18.23 -11.19 -12.72
N ALA A 168 -18.26 -12.10 -11.74
CA ALA A 168 -19.27 -13.16 -11.68
C ALA A 168 -20.60 -12.68 -11.10
N GLY A 169 -20.57 -11.60 -10.30
CA GLY A 169 -21.75 -10.97 -9.73
C GLY A 169 -22.54 -10.10 -10.72
N GLY A 170 -23.80 -9.86 -10.40
CA GLY A 170 -24.63 -8.88 -11.06
C GLY A 170 -24.38 -7.46 -10.52
N VAL A 171 -24.69 -6.46 -11.35
CA VAL A 171 -24.86 -5.07 -10.86
C VAL A 171 -26.31 -4.67 -10.98
N TYR A 172 -26.92 -4.38 -9.84
CA TYR A 172 -28.36 -4.14 -9.70
C TYR A 172 -28.61 -2.67 -9.40
N PHE A 173 -29.41 -2.00 -10.23
CA PHE A 173 -29.84 -0.62 -9.99
C PHE A 173 -31.28 -0.58 -9.46
N TYR A 174 -31.51 0.21 -8.40
CA TYR A 174 -32.84 0.52 -7.89
C TYR A 174 -33.16 2.02 -7.96
N GLU A 175 -34.33 2.37 -8.50
CA GLU A 175 -34.87 3.74 -8.47
C GLU A 175 -35.82 3.88 -7.27
N GLN A 176 -35.59 4.85 -6.39
CA GLN A 176 -36.62 5.29 -5.46
C GLN A 176 -37.31 6.55 -5.99
N THR A 177 -38.59 6.42 -6.36
CA THR A 177 -39.43 7.58 -6.70
C THR A 177 -40.03 8.18 -5.42
N TYR A 178 -39.66 9.42 -5.10
CA TYR A 178 -40.23 10.14 -3.95
C TYR A 178 -41.62 10.72 -4.27
N GLN A 179 -42.63 10.45 -3.43
CA GLN A 179 -43.90 11.20 -3.47
C GLN A 179 -43.84 12.41 -2.53
N ARG A 180 -43.89 13.60 -3.13
CA ARG A 180 -43.79 14.89 -2.43
C ARG A 180 -44.82 15.00 -1.29
N LYS A 181 -44.33 15.04 -0.04
CA LYS A 181 -45.12 15.51 1.10
C LYS A 181 -45.36 17.01 0.98
N SER A 182 -46.61 17.43 1.11
CA SER A 182 -47.09 18.79 0.76
C SER A 182 -46.71 19.90 1.75
N PHE A 183 -45.76 19.66 2.65
CA PHE A 183 -45.49 20.48 3.84
C PHE A 183 -44.00 20.69 4.15
N LEU A 184 -43.12 20.52 3.16
CA LEU A 184 -41.71 20.94 3.25
C LEU A 184 -41.54 22.39 2.74
N ASP A 185 -40.69 23.15 3.44
CA ASP A 185 -40.49 24.60 3.31
C ASP A 185 -39.92 25.01 1.93
N GLU A 186 -40.31 26.17 1.42
CA GLU A 186 -40.01 26.63 0.04
C GLU A 186 -38.54 27.03 -0.19
N LYS A 187 -37.68 26.97 0.84
CA LYS A 187 -36.29 27.45 0.79
C LYS A 187 -35.22 26.37 0.84
N VAL A 188 -35.59 25.12 1.12
CA VAL A 188 -34.69 23.96 1.06
C VAL A 188 -35.51 22.81 0.49
N TYR A 189 -35.32 22.52 -0.80
CA TYR A 189 -36.07 21.46 -1.48
C TYR A 189 -35.28 20.16 -1.46
N GLY A 190 -35.90 19.10 -0.92
CA GLY A 190 -35.47 17.72 -1.09
C GLY A 190 -34.82 17.07 0.14
N VAL A 191 -34.45 15.80 -0.04
CA VAL A 191 -33.62 15.05 0.89
C VAL A 191 -32.18 15.56 0.83
N THR A 192 -31.43 15.33 1.89
CA THR A 192 -29.98 15.53 1.84
C THR A 192 -29.40 14.56 0.82
N HIS A 193 -28.78 15.08 -0.24
CA HIS A 193 -27.86 14.31 -1.10
C HIS A 193 -26.93 13.45 -0.24
N PHE A 194 -26.46 12.31 -0.77
CA PHE A 194 -25.74 11.25 -0.04
C PHE A 194 -26.65 10.31 0.79
N ALA A 195 -27.91 10.11 0.37
CA ALA A 195 -28.76 9.02 0.86
C ALA A 195 -28.77 7.80 -0.10
N ASP A 196 -27.87 7.82 -1.08
CA ASP A 196 -28.07 7.24 -2.41
C ASP A 196 -26.90 6.28 -2.70
N ILE A 197 -26.93 5.11 -2.05
CA ILE A 197 -25.97 3.97 -2.04
C ILE A 197 -25.08 3.91 -0.79
N ASP A 198 -25.20 2.81 -0.03
CA ASP A 198 -24.29 2.45 1.07
C ASP A 198 -23.78 0.98 1.01
N PHE A 199 -24.18 0.16 0.02
CA PHE A 199 -24.02 -1.31 0.12
C PHE A 199 -23.40 -2.01 -1.09
N VAL A 200 -22.25 -2.64 -0.84
CA VAL A 200 -21.84 -3.88 -1.51
C VAL A 200 -22.35 -5.04 -0.65
N PHE A 201 -22.94 -6.07 -1.25
CA PHE A 201 -23.42 -7.25 -0.54
C PHE A 201 -22.75 -8.52 -1.07
N GLY A 202 -22.41 -9.41 -0.15
CA GLY A 202 -21.42 -10.46 -0.33
C GLY A 202 -20.58 -10.53 0.94
N SER A 203 -20.63 -11.68 1.63
CA SER A 203 -20.22 -11.81 3.03
C SER A 203 -18.80 -11.26 3.31
N PRO A 204 -18.60 -10.45 4.37
CA PRO A 204 -17.29 -9.91 4.70
C PRO A 204 -16.30 -10.97 5.20
N LEU A 205 -15.02 -10.67 4.97
CA LEU A 205 -13.80 -11.27 5.54
C LEU A 205 -14.05 -12.04 6.86
N LEU A 206 -13.80 -13.35 6.85
CA LEU A 206 -14.09 -14.23 7.98
C LEU A 206 -13.21 -13.93 9.20
N ALA A 207 -13.86 -13.71 10.35
CA ALA A 207 -13.26 -13.89 11.66
C ALA A 207 -13.84 -15.12 12.36
N PRO A 208 -13.00 -16.03 12.86
CA PRO A 208 -13.40 -16.95 13.94
C PRO A 208 -12.88 -16.48 15.31
N THR A 209 -13.68 -16.77 16.33
CA THR A 209 -13.48 -16.39 17.74
C THR A 209 -12.27 -17.01 18.43
N VAL A 210 -11.71 -16.26 19.39
CA VAL A 210 -10.70 -16.70 20.36
C VAL A 210 -11.23 -17.82 21.28
N THR A 211 -10.48 -18.92 21.40
CA THR A 211 -10.54 -19.85 22.55
C THR A 211 -9.13 -20.34 22.94
N ASP A 212 -8.93 -20.58 24.24
CA ASP A 212 -7.64 -20.79 24.92
C ASP A 212 -6.85 -22.09 24.60
N ARG A 213 -5.53 -21.94 24.36
CA ARG A 213 -4.41 -22.91 24.60
C ARG A 213 -4.31 -24.20 23.75
N PRO A 214 -3.12 -24.87 23.68
CA PRO A 214 -1.73 -24.42 23.89
C PRO A 214 -0.74 -24.75 22.74
N ILE A 215 0.32 -23.93 22.63
CA ILE A 215 1.67 -24.16 22.07
C ILE A 215 1.89 -25.44 21.22
N ASP A 216 1.74 -25.31 19.90
CA ASP A 216 2.71 -25.78 18.89
C ASP A 216 2.42 -25.04 17.56
N THR A 217 2.99 -23.84 17.38
CA THR A 217 2.50 -22.87 16.39
C THR A 217 2.99 -23.15 14.96
N GLN A 218 2.26 -23.98 14.23
CA GLN A 218 2.04 -23.72 12.80
C GLN A 218 1.12 -22.50 12.68
N PHE A 219 1.57 -21.43 12.02
CA PHE A 219 0.72 -20.28 11.68
C PHE A 219 -0.28 -20.68 10.59
N SER A 220 -1.43 -21.21 11.01
CA SER A 220 -2.55 -21.56 10.13
C SER A 220 -3.37 -20.31 9.78
N LEU A 221 -2.85 -19.49 8.87
CA LEU A 221 -3.61 -18.42 8.21
C LEU A 221 -4.52 -19.05 7.14
N GLN A 222 -5.73 -19.44 7.54
CA GLN A 222 -6.57 -20.39 6.78
C GLN A 222 -7.02 -19.91 5.39
N ASP A 223 -6.95 -18.61 5.07
CA ASP A 223 -7.33 -18.09 3.75
C ASP A 223 -6.18 -17.90 2.75
N HIS A 224 -4.89 -17.96 3.16
CA HIS A 224 -3.77 -17.60 2.28
C HIS A 224 -2.62 -18.61 2.17
N ASN A 225 -2.60 -19.68 3.00
CA ASN A 225 -1.58 -20.73 2.95
C ASN A 225 -0.11 -20.25 3.08
N ILE A 226 0.14 -19.07 3.67
CA ILE A 226 1.49 -18.53 3.92
C ILE A 226 2.12 -19.27 5.10
N ASN A 227 3.41 -19.59 5.01
CA ASN A 227 4.17 -20.29 6.05
C ASN A 227 5.06 -19.31 6.83
N GLU A 228 5.18 -19.50 8.15
CA GLU A 228 6.30 -18.97 8.94
C GLU A 228 7.32 -20.08 9.23
N TYR A 229 8.60 -19.73 9.13
CA TYR A 229 9.74 -20.54 9.52
C TYR A 229 10.49 -19.86 10.65
N THR A 230 10.90 -20.63 11.65
CA THR A 230 11.78 -20.16 12.73
C THR A 230 13.14 -20.84 12.57
N LEU A 231 14.20 -20.04 12.60
CA LEU A 231 15.59 -20.46 12.69
C LEU A 231 16.13 -20.05 14.06
N SER A 232 16.89 -20.92 14.72
CA SER A 232 17.50 -20.62 16.02
C SER A 232 18.81 -21.37 16.18
N ASN A 233 19.83 -20.72 16.74
CA ASN A 233 21.06 -21.41 17.12
C ASN A 233 20.89 -22.21 18.42
N SER A 234 21.72 -23.24 18.64
CA SER A 234 21.58 -24.14 19.79
C SER A 234 21.95 -23.49 21.12
N THR A 235 22.73 -22.40 21.08
CA THR A 235 22.97 -21.53 22.25
C THR A 235 21.74 -20.71 22.68
N GLY A 236 20.74 -20.55 21.80
CA GLY A 236 19.54 -19.75 22.06
C GLY A 236 19.78 -18.23 22.10
N GLY A 237 20.95 -17.78 21.63
CA GLY A 237 21.32 -16.36 21.62
C GLY A 237 20.71 -15.57 20.46
N LEU A 238 20.36 -16.27 19.36
CA LEU A 238 19.69 -15.72 18.18
C LEU A 238 18.52 -16.63 17.76
N GLU A 239 17.37 -16.01 17.51
CA GLU A 239 16.20 -16.63 16.89
C GLU A 239 15.63 -15.68 15.83
N VAL A 240 15.35 -16.18 14.63
CA VAL A 240 14.88 -15.40 13.48
C VAL A 240 13.63 -16.05 12.93
N LYS A 241 12.61 -15.24 12.64
CA LYS A 241 11.36 -15.68 12.01
C LYS A 241 11.22 -15.08 10.63
N ILE A 242 10.88 -15.92 9.65
CA ILE A 242 10.75 -15.56 8.24
C ILE A 242 9.45 -16.13 7.68
N ILE A 243 8.68 -15.35 6.93
CA ILE A 243 7.50 -15.83 6.19
C ILE A 243 7.77 -16.01 4.70
N ASP A 244 7.08 -16.95 4.04
CA ASP A 244 7.22 -17.17 2.59
C ASP A 244 6.57 -16.08 1.72
N TYR A 245 5.85 -15.11 2.30
CA TYR A 245 5.45 -13.88 1.62
C TYR A 245 6.57 -12.83 1.66
N GLY A 246 7.02 -12.36 0.51
CA GLY A 246 8.14 -11.42 0.37
C GLY A 246 9.49 -11.97 0.84
N ALA A 247 9.57 -13.28 1.14
CA ALA A 247 10.66 -13.88 1.91
C ALA A 247 10.99 -13.07 3.18
N THR A 248 9.97 -12.55 3.86
CA THR A 248 10.10 -11.45 4.82
C THR A 248 10.59 -11.91 6.18
N ILE A 249 11.64 -11.27 6.73
CA ILE A 249 12.02 -11.39 8.13
C ILE A 249 10.94 -10.70 8.98
N THR A 250 10.19 -11.47 9.77
CA THR A 250 9.15 -10.93 10.65
C THR A 250 9.68 -10.58 12.03
N HIS A 251 10.66 -11.33 12.54
CA HIS A 251 11.25 -11.14 13.88
C HIS A 251 12.74 -11.49 13.89
N VAL A 252 13.51 -10.76 14.70
CA VAL A 252 14.90 -11.09 15.04
C VAL A 252 15.06 -10.90 16.53
N PHE A 253 15.17 -12.00 17.26
CA PHE A 253 15.31 -11.99 18.70
C PHE A 253 16.75 -12.21 19.13
N VAL A 254 17.26 -11.30 19.96
CA VAL A 254 18.58 -11.39 20.60
C VAL A 254 18.49 -11.07 22.09
N THR A 255 19.44 -11.56 22.88
CA THR A 255 19.46 -11.33 24.34
C THR A 255 20.21 -10.04 24.69
N ASP A 256 19.59 -9.14 25.46
CA ASP A 256 20.20 -7.90 25.94
C ASP A 256 21.15 -8.09 27.15
N LYS A 257 21.87 -7.03 27.53
CA LYS A 257 22.83 -7.06 28.67
C LYS A 257 22.19 -7.36 30.04
N SER A 258 20.86 -7.37 30.15
CA SER A 258 20.11 -7.75 31.35
C SER A 258 19.57 -9.18 31.31
N GLY A 259 19.81 -9.91 30.20
CA GLY A 259 19.31 -11.26 29.99
C GLY A 259 17.89 -11.33 29.41
N GLN A 260 17.33 -10.22 28.92
CA GLN A 260 15.99 -10.20 28.32
C GLN A 260 16.08 -10.37 26.79
N LYS A 261 15.26 -11.26 26.23
CA LYS A 261 15.12 -11.47 24.79
C LYS A 261 14.35 -10.28 24.19
N ARG A 262 14.94 -9.59 23.21
CA ARG A 262 14.40 -8.39 22.51
C ARG A 262 14.19 -8.69 21.04
N ASP A 263 13.04 -8.29 20.50
CA ASP A 263 12.79 -8.30 19.06
C ASP A 263 13.29 -7.00 18.42
N VAL A 264 14.39 -7.08 17.68
CA VAL A 264 15.14 -5.91 17.22
C VAL A 264 14.81 -5.45 15.80
N VAL A 265 13.75 -5.99 15.17
CA VAL A 265 13.26 -5.51 13.85
C VAL A 265 11.81 -5.05 13.91
N LEU A 266 11.44 -4.02 13.14
CA LEU A 266 10.05 -3.60 12.97
C LEU A 266 9.28 -4.56 12.06
N GLY A 267 7.95 -4.57 12.17
CA GLY A 267 7.07 -5.43 11.39
C GLY A 267 5.67 -5.49 12.00
N TRP A 268 4.93 -6.55 11.70
CA TRP A 268 3.65 -6.89 12.34
C TRP A 268 3.65 -8.32 12.88
N ASP A 269 2.77 -8.58 13.85
CA ASP A 269 2.50 -9.92 14.38
C ASP A 269 1.65 -10.78 13.41
N ASP A 270 1.04 -10.18 12.38
CA ASP A 270 0.17 -10.85 11.42
C ASP A 270 0.39 -10.42 9.96
N LEU A 271 -0.08 -11.27 9.04
CA LEU A 271 0.08 -11.10 7.59
C LEU A 271 -0.64 -9.85 7.04
N GLU A 272 -1.75 -9.43 7.67
CA GLU A 272 -2.55 -8.27 7.25
C GLU A 272 -1.74 -6.97 7.20
N GLY A 273 -0.79 -6.82 8.12
CA GLY A 273 0.16 -5.72 8.08
C GLY A 273 1.08 -5.76 6.86
N TYR A 274 1.68 -6.93 6.58
CA TYR A 274 2.58 -7.10 5.43
C TYR A 274 1.86 -7.00 4.07
N LEU A 275 0.59 -7.41 4.00
CA LEU A 275 -0.29 -7.22 2.82
C LEU A 275 -0.68 -5.74 2.60
N GLY A 276 -0.50 -4.87 3.60
CA GLY A 276 -0.89 -3.46 3.54
C GLY A 276 -2.34 -3.17 3.94
N ASN A 277 -3.07 -4.17 4.45
CA ASN A 277 -4.46 -4.03 4.90
C ASN A 277 -4.58 -3.19 6.20
N ARG A 278 -3.45 -2.97 6.89
CA ARG A 278 -3.33 -2.05 8.04
C ARG A 278 -2.64 -0.72 7.71
N GLY A 279 -2.74 -0.30 6.45
CA GLY A 279 -2.06 0.88 5.92
C GLY A 279 -0.77 0.52 5.19
N ARG A 280 -0.08 1.53 4.67
CA ARG A 280 1.06 1.33 3.76
C ARG A 280 2.18 0.52 4.43
N ASN A 281 2.47 -0.66 3.89
CA ASN A 281 3.70 -1.39 4.20
C ASN A 281 4.91 -0.67 3.58
N PRO A 282 5.91 -0.20 4.36
CA PRO A 282 7.11 0.46 3.86
C PRO A 282 8.24 -0.57 3.67
N PHE A 283 7.90 -1.77 3.19
CA PHE A 283 8.80 -2.91 2.95
C PHE A 283 9.42 -3.55 4.20
N PHE A 284 8.75 -3.53 5.36
CA PHE A 284 9.31 -4.08 6.61
C PHE A 284 9.82 -5.53 6.45
N GLY A 285 11.14 -5.73 6.53
CA GLY A 285 11.80 -7.03 6.57
C GLY A 285 11.85 -7.80 5.25
N ALA A 286 11.31 -7.24 4.17
CA ALA A 286 11.08 -7.96 2.93
C ALA A 286 12.34 -8.07 2.04
N ALA A 287 12.41 -9.14 1.25
CA ALA A 287 13.38 -9.25 0.16
C ALA A 287 12.96 -8.37 -1.02
N ILE A 288 13.88 -7.51 -1.46
CA ILE A 288 13.65 -6.49 -2.49
C ILE A 288 14.22 -6.95 -3.83
N GLY A 289 13.44 -6.75 -4.88
CA GLY A 289 13.87 -6.94 -6.27
C GLY A 289 12.73 -6.73 -7.26
N ARG A 290 12.99 -6.71 -8.58
CA ARG A 290 14.25 -7.09 -9.23
C ARG A 290 15.42 -6.11 -9.04
N CYS A 291 15.11 -4.82 -8.86
CA CYS A 291 16.10 -3.80 -8.49
C CYS A 291 15.67 -3.02 -7.25
N GLY A 292 16.46 -3.09 -6.18
CA GLY A 292 16.37 -2.24 -5.01
C GLY A 292 16.72 -0.78 -5.29
N ASN A 293 16.23 0.11 -4.40
CA ASN A 293 16.26 1.56 -4.55
C ASN A 293 15.62 2.06 -5.87
N ARG A 294 16.03 3.23 -6.37
CA ARG A 294 15.32 4.00 -7.41
C ARG A 294 15.96 3.91 -8.79
N ILE A 295 15.12 3.74 -9.82
CA ILE A 295 15.49 3.94 -11.23
C ILE A 295 14.82 5.24 -11.71
N SER A 296 15.66 6.24 -12.00
CA SER A 296 15.24 7.58 -12.41
C SER A 296 14.33 7.56 -13.64
N ASN A 297 13.19 8.27 -13.58
CA ASN A 297 12.19 8.33 -14.64
C ASN A 297 11.57 6.96 -15.02
N GLY A 298 11.76 5.93 -14.17
CA GLY A 298 11.34 4.56 -14.41
C GLY A 298 11.91 3.96 -15.70
N LYS A 299 13.07 4.42 -16.17
CA LYS A 299 13.61 4.08 -17.49
C LYS A 299 15.08 3.76 -17.45
N PHE A 300 15.45 2.68 -18.13
CA PHE A 300 16.85 2.32 -18.35
C PHE A 300 17.06 1.86 -19.79
N LYS A 301 18.33 1.74 -20.19
CA LYS A 301 18.73 1.15 -21.47
C LYS A 301 19.66 -0.02 -21.23
N LEU A 302 19.41 -1.12 -21.92
CA LEU A 302 20.24 -2.33 -21.88
C LEU A 302 20.40 -2.83 -23.32
N ASN A 303 21.64 -3.07 -23.73
CA ASN A 303 22.00 -3.49 -25.10
C ASN A 303 21.39 -2.63 -26.22
N GLY A 304 21.24 -1.32 -25.98
CA GLY A 304 20.64 -0.35 -26.91
C GLY A 304 19.11 -0.30 -26.90
N GLN A 305 18.44 -1.32 -26.35
CA GLN A 305 16.98 -1.32 -26.14
C GLN A 305 16.62 -0.48 -24.91
N SER A 306 15.46 0.18 -24.96
CA SER A 306 14.95 1.00 -23.86
C SER A 306 13.79 0.30 -23.17
N TYR A 307 13.82 0.29 -21.85
CA TYR A 307 12.81 -0.35 -20.99
C TYR A 307 12.12 0.72 -20.15
N THR A 308 10.84 0.49 -19.83
CA THR A 308 10.03 1.38 -19.00
C THR A 308 9.35 0.56 -17.91
N LEU A 309 9.45 1.05 -16.68
CA LEU A 309 8.99 0.45 -15.44
C LEU A 309 7.85 1.30 -14.86
N ALA A 310 7.08 0.74 -13.93
CA ALA A 310 6.02 1.47 -13.25
C ALA A 310 6.57 2.62 -12.38
N LEU A 311 5.97 3.80 -12.49
CA LEU A 311 6.32 4.98 -11.66
C LEU A 311 5.59 4.92 -10.32
N ASN A 312 6.09 4.08 -9.41
CA ASN A 312 5.53 3.87 -8.07
C ASN A 312 6.10 4.81 -7.00
N ASN A 313 7.09 5.67 -7.32
CA ASN A 313 7.67 6.65 -6.39
C ASN A 313 7.89 8.01 -7.05
N GLY A 314 6.82 8.79 -7.19
CA GLY A 314 6.88 10.11 -7.84
C GLY A 314 7.33 9.96 -9.30
N PRO A 315 8.42 10.61 -9.73
CA PRO A 315 8.95 10.42 -11.08
C PRO A 315 9.75 9.12 -11.25
N ASN A 316 9.90 8.28 -10.22
CA ASN A 316 10.82 7.12 -10.24
C ASN A 316 10.08 5.78 -10.17
N ALA A 317 10.74 4.73 -10.68
CA ALA A 317 10.48 3.36 -10.23
C ALA A 317 11.33 3.08 -8.98
N LEU A 318 10.80 2.31 -8.03
CA LEU A 318 11.39 2.06 -6.72
C LEU A 318 11.17 0.58 -6.30
N HIS A 319 12.19 -0.06 -5.73
CA HIS A 319 12.12 -1.40 -5.12
C HIS A 319 11.38 -2.44 -5.99
N GLY A 320 11.77 -2.53 -7.27
CA GLY A 320 11.22 -3.51 -8.20
C GLY A 320 9.89 -3.15 -8.86
N GLY A 321 9.09 -2.21 -8.36
CA GLY A 321 7.86 -1.76 -9.00
C GLY A 321 6.60 -1.85 -8.13
N LEU A 322 5.42 -1.94 -8.74
CA LEU A 322 4.14 -1.99 -8.01
C LEU A 322 4.07 -3.26 -7.18
N LYS A 323 4.35 -4.41 -7.81
CA LYS A 323 4.46 -5.73 -7.22
C LYS A 323 5.89 -6.25 -7.32
N GLY A 324 6.83 -5.53 -6.70
CA GLY A 324 8.18 -6.04 -6.44
C GLY A 324 8.21 -7.33 -5.63
N TYR A 325 9.39 -7.92 -5.48
CA TYR A 325 9.58 -9.25 -4.87
C TYR A 325 9.08 -9.36 -3.42
N ASP A 326 8.91 -8.22 -2.75
CA ASP A 326 8.30 -8.07 -1.43
C ASP A 326 6.82 -8.50 -1.38
N LYS A 327 6.13 -8.49 -2.53
CA LYS A 327 4.68 -8.79 -2.65
C LYS A 327 4.38 -10.12 -3.36
N HIS A 328 5.40 -10.93 -3.57
CA HIS A 328 5.27 -12.29 -4.11
C HIS A 328 5.40 -13.33 -3.02
N ARG A 329 4.74 -14.47 -3.21
CA ARG A 329 5.04 -15.67 -2.43
C ARG A 329 6.26 -16.37 -3.03
N TRP A 330 7.24 -16.65 -2.19
CA TRP A 330 8.41 -17.44 -2.51
C TRP A 330 8.16 -18.92 -2.20
N THR A 331 8.85 -19.81 -2.90
CA THR A 331 8.71 -21.27 -2.76
C THR A 331 9.83 -21.83 -1.89
N LEU A 332 9.52 -22.57 -0.83
CA LEU A 332 10.53 -23.29 -0.05
C LEU A 332 11.16 -24.41 -0.89
N ILE A 333 12.46 -24.31 -1.13
CA ILE A 333 13.26 -25.27 -1.92
C ILE A 333 14.30 -26.02 -1.08
N GLY A 334 14.67 -25.47 0.10
CA GLY A 334 15.63 -26.08 1.02
C GLY A 334 15.32 -25.73 2.47
N LYS A 335 15.60 -26.65 3.40
CA LYS A 335 15.47 -26.43 4.84
C LYS A 335 16.40 -27.37 5.62
N THR A 336 17.10 -26.83 6.60
CA THR A 336 17.83 -27.54 7.65
C THR A 336 17.29 -27.11 9.03
N ASN A 337 18.05 -27.30 10.11
CA ASN A 337 17.70 -26.79 11.45
C ASN A 337 18.08 -25.31 11.62
N ASP A 338 19.11 -24.89 10.89
CA ASP A 338 19.82 -23.61 10.97
C ASP A 338 19.65 -22.74 9.71
N SER A 339 19.03 -23.27 8.64
CA SER A 339 18.87 -22.58 7.37
C SER A 339 17.54 -22.88 6.65
N ILE A 340 17.06 -21.92 5.86
CA ILE A 340 16.02 -22.11 4.83
C ILE A 340 16.44 -21.47 3.51
N SER A 341 16.05 -22.08 2.39
CA SER A 341 16.23 -21.55 1.04
C SER A 341 14.88 -21.37 0.37
N LEU A 342 14.62 -20.16 -0.14
CA LEU A 342 13.39 -19.74 -0.80
C LEU A 342 13.68 -19.35 -2.26
N GLU A 343 12.89 -19.82 -3.24
CA GLU A 343 12.98 -19.43 -4.66
C GLU A 343 11.82 -18.51 -5.05
N LEU A 344 12.11 -17.44 -5.79
CA LEU A 344 11.14 -16.69 -6.59
C LEU A 344 11.49 -16.80 -8.08
N VAL A 345 10.49 -17.12 -8.90
CA VAL A 345 10.59 -17.06 -10.36
C VAL A 345 9.89 -15.79 -10.84
N SER A 346 10.67 -14.79 -11.24
CA SER A 346 10.18 -13.54 -11.83
C SER A 346 10.22 -13.68 -13.36
N PRO A 347 9.08 -13.76 -14.06
CA PRO A 347 9.05 -14.04 -15.51
C PRO A 347 9.65 -12.92 -16.38
N ASP A 348 9.80 -13.19 -17.68
CA ASP A 348 10.11 -12.13 -18.65
C ASP A 348 8.99 -11.08 -18.71
N GLY A 349 9.38 -9.81 -18.66
CA GLY A 349 8.46 -8.67 -18.64
C GLY A 349 7.86 -8.35 -17.26
N ASP A 350 8.18 -9.10 -16.21
CA ASP A 350 7.71 -8.83 -14.84
C ASP A 350 8.12 -7.42 -14.38
N GLU A 351 7.15 -6.60 -13.95
CA GLU A 351 7.28 -5.16 -13.69
C GLU A 351 7.96 -4.31 -14.80
N GLY A 352 8.11 -4.86 -16.01
CA GLY A 352 8.80 -4.26 -17.16
C GLY A 352 10.28 -4.62 -17.32
N TYR A 353 10.83 -5.55 -16.51
CA TYR A 353 12.20 -6.04 -16.64
C TYR A 353 12.31 -7.21 -17.64
N PRO A 354 13.32 -7.25 -18.53
CA PRO A 354 13.50 -8.33 -19.49
C PRO A 354 14.06 -9.62 -18.86
N GLY A 355 13.71 -10.77 -19.41
CA GLY A 355 14.21 -12.10 -19.04
C GLY A 355 13.53 -12.71 -17.80
N GLU A 356 13.26 -14.02 -17.85
CA GLU A 356 12.90 -14.79 -16.64
C GLU A 356 14.14 -14.88 -15.74
N LEU A 357 14.00 -14.42 -14.50
CA LEU A 357 15.01 -14.48 -13.46
C LEU A 357 14.53 -15.36 -12.31
N ARG A 358 15.30 -16.39 -12.00
CA ARG A 358 15.16 -17.22 -10.80
C ARG A 358 16.05 -16.65 -9.73
N VAL A 359 15.48 -16.39 -8.55
CA VAL A 359 16.21 -15.86 -7.41
C VAL A 359 16.03 -16.81 -6.25
N GLU A 360 17.13 -17.39 -5.80
CA GLU A 360 17.21 -18.10 -4.52
C GLU A 360 17.68 -17.10 -3.45
N LEU A 361 17.03 -17.11 -2.29
CA LEU A 361 17.47 -16.44 -1.08
C LEU A 361 17.57 -17.48 0.04
N THR A 362 18.78 -17.67 0.56
CA THR A 362 19.03 -18.54 1.70
C THR A 362 19.28 -17.72 2.96
N TYR A 363 18.51 -18.00 4.00
CA TYR A 363 18.70 -17.46 5.35
C TYR A 363 19.38 -18.51 6.21
N THR A 364 20.47 -18.16 6.88
CA THR A 364 21.20 -19.08 7.78
C THR A 364 21.53 -18.40 9.10
N VAL A 365 21.31 -19.08 10.24
CA VAL A 365 21.74 -18.63 11.58
C VAL A 365 22.93 -19.45 12.07
N THR A 366 23.90 -18.81 12.73
CA THR A 366 25.10 -19.49 13.25
C THR A 366 25.18 -19.49 14.78
N GLU A 367 26.00 -20.37 15.35
CA GLU A 367 26.31 -20.39 16.78
C GLU A 367 27.10 -19.16 17.26
N ALA A 368 27.60 -18.31 16.36
CA ALA A 368 28.18 -17.01 16.68
C ALA A 368 27.13 -15.89 16.83
N ASN A 369 25.84 -16.21 16.67
CA ASN A 369 24.71 -15.27 16.56
C ASN A 369 24.75 -14.41 15.29
N GLU A 370 25.24 -14.99 14.18
CA GLU A 370 25.18 -14.35 12.86
C GLU A 370 23.90 -14.76 12.14
N LEU A 371 23.35 -13.85 11.33
CA LEU A 371 22.29 -14.12 10.36
C LEU A 371 22.86 -13.79 8.97
N THR A 372 23.05 -14.81 8.13
CA THR A 372 23.52 -14.67 6.76
C THR A 372 22.37 -14.71 5.77
N LEU A 373 22.41 -13.83 4.76
CA LEU A 373 21.48 -13.75 3.64
C LEU A 373 22.25 -13.98 2.33
N ASP A 374 22.14 -15.16 1.75
CA ASP A 374 22.80 -15.51 0.50
C ASP A 374 21.82 -15.41 -0.67
N TYR A 375 22.02 -14.41 -1.54
CA TYR A 375 21.26 -14.23 -2.78
C TYR A 375 21.94 -14.93 -3.96
N THR A 376 21.19 -15.68 -4.76
CA THR A 376 21.65 -16.25 -6.04
C THR A 376 20.62 -15.97 -7.12
N ALA A 377 20.99 -15.20 -8.13
CA ALA A 377 20.13 -14.87 -9.27
C ALA A 377 20.62 -15.58 -10.54
N ARG A 378 19.71 -16.25 -11.26
CA ARG A 378 19.98 -17.00 -12.49
C ARG A 378 18.96 -16.64 -13.56
N LEU A 379 19.43 -16.16 -14.71
CA LEU A 379 18.57 -16.05 -15.89
C LEU A 379 18.19 -17.45 -16.38
N ALA A 380 16.92 -17.64 -16.75
CA ALA A 380 16.48 -18.87 -17.38
C ALA A 380 17.15 -19.03 -18.76
N ALA A 381 17.42 -20.28 -19.15
CA ALA A 381 17.96 -20.57 -20.48
C ALA A 381 16.87 -20.31 -21.55
N ALA A 382 17.03 -19.25 -22.33
CA ALA A 382 16.16 -18.90 -23.45
C ALA A 382 16.84 -19.21 -24.80
N GLU A 383 16.05 -19.40 -25.87
CA GLU A 383 16.58 -19.62 -27.24
C GLU A 383 17.39 -18.41 -27.78
N HIS A 384 17.23 -17.24 -27.16
CA HIS A 384 17.99 -16.03 -27.43
C HIS A 384 18.57 -15.50 -26.11
N SER A 385 19.79 -14.96 -26.14
CA SER A 385 20.41 -14.34 -24.95
C SER A 385 19.61 -13.10 -24.55
N VAL A 386 18.99 -13.12 -23.38
CA VAL A 386 18.30 -11.98 -22.79
C VAL A 386 19.05 -11.57 -21.53
N ASP A 387 19.65 -10.39 -21.56
CA ASP A 387 20.30 -9.80 -20.39
C ASP A 387 19.25 -9.04 -19.56
N THR A 388 19.50 -8.91 -18.26
CA THR A 388 18.65 -8.12 -17.35
C THR A 388 19.49 -7.31 -16.37
N ILE A 389 18.86 -6.35 -15.68
CA ILE A 389 19.46 -5.67 -14.53
C ILE A 389 18.92 -6.30 -13.23
N VAL A 390 19.78 -6.42 -12.22
CA VAL A 390 19.47 -7.03 -10.92
C VAL A 390 20.16 -6.22 -9.84
N ASN A 391 19.45 -5.92 -8.75
CA ASN A 391 19.99 -5.37 -7.51
C ASN A 391 19.09 -5.85 -6.36
N LEU A 392 19.60 -6.71 -5.48
CA LEU A 392 18.79 -7.42 -4.46
C LEU A 392 19.26 -7.03 -3.07
N THR A 393 18.33 -6.94 -2.13
CA THR A 393 18.61 -6.59 -0.72
C THR A 393 17.46 -7.04 0.19
N ASN A 394 17.63 -6.92 1.51
CA ASN A 394 16.58 -7.09 2.52
C ASN A 394 16.32 -5.78 3.25
N HIS A 395 15.06 -5.33 3.25
CA HIS A 395 14.66 -4.04 3.81
C HIS A 395 14.24 -4.14 5.29
N SER A 396 15.01 -4.86 6.11
CA SER A 396 14.80 -4.93 7.57
C SER A 396 15.02 -3.57 8.23
N TYR A 397 14.08 -3.17 9.09
CA TYR A 397 14.20 -1.96 9.91
C TYR A 397 14.60 -2.35 11.31
N PHE A 398 15.84 -2.11 11.68
CA PHE A 398 16.37 -2.43 12.99
C PHE A 398 16.05 -1.33 14.01
N ASN A 399 15.67 -1.77 15.22
CA ASN A 399 15.77 -0.98 16.43
C ASN A 399 16.35 -1.88 17.53
N LEU A 400 17.67 -1.74 17.78
CA LEU A 400 18.39 -2.54 18.78
C LEU A 400 17.95 -2.28 20.24
N SER A 401 17.08 -1.31 20.50
CA SER A 401 16.41 -1.13 21.80
C SER A 401 15.13 -1.98 21.93
N GLY A 402 14.68 -2.61 20.84
CA GLY A 402 13.47 -3.43 20.79
C GLY A 402 12.15 -2.65 20.78
N CYS A 403 12.20 -1.33 20.52
CA CYS A 403 11.07 -0.39 20.63
C CYS A 403 10.32 -0.39 21.98
N SER A 404 10.90 -0.94 23.04
CA SER A 404 10.19 -1.08 24.31
C SER A 404 10.20 0.21 25.13
N GLY A 405 9.02 0.81 25.37
CA GLY A 405 8.81 1.86 26.37
C GLY A 405 8.16 3.16 25.88
N ASP A 406 7.72 3.99 26.81
CA ASP A 406 7.14 5.31 26.53
C ASP A 406 8.23 6.40 26.53
N GLY A 407 8.80 6.76 25.38
CA GLY A 407 9.70 7.92 25.28
C GLY A 407 10.79 7.82 24.20
N PRO A 408 12.07 8.11 24.53
CA PRO A 408 13.22 8.06 23.59
C PRO A 408 13.67 6.64 23.24
N GLU A 409 12.88 5.63 23.62
CA GLU A 409 13.12 4.20 23.39
C GLU A 409 12.38 3.70 22.13
N LEU A 410 11.46 4.53 21.60
CA LEU A 410 10.66 4.30 20.38
C LEU A 410 11.35 4.71 19.08
N ASP A 411 12.48 5.41 19.15
CA ASP A 411 13.27 5.83 17.99
C ASP A 411 14.75 5.49 18.12
N VAL A 412 15.46 5.53 17.00
CA VAL A 412 16.86 5.09 16.89
C VAL A 412 17.87 6.23 17.00
N LEU A 413 17.43 7.44 17.37
CA LEU A 413 18.30 8.63 17.33
C LEU A 413 19.46 8.56 18.34
N ASN A 414 19.34 7.73 19.39
CA ASN A 414 20.38 7.48 20.39
C ASN A 414 21.27 6.27 20.07
N HIS A 415 21.00 5.52 18.99
CA HIS A 415 21.90 4.44 18.57
C HIS A 415 23.21 5.04 18.07
N THR A 416 24.33 4.49 18.53
CA THR A 416 25.66 4.92 18.10
C THR A 416 26.09 4.09 16.90
N VAL A 417 26.47 4.76 15.82
CA VAL A 417 26.89 4.17 14.54
C VAL A 417 28.36 4.49 14.29
N ARG A 418 29.04 3.55 13.64
CA ARG A 418 30.40 3.64 13.16
C ARG A 418 30.50 2.92 11.81
N MET A 419 31.22 3.50 10.87
CA MET A 419 31.39 2.97 9.51
C MET A 419 32.86 2.90 9.11
N SER A 420 33.24 1.97 8.24
CA SER A 420 34.57 1.93 7.60
C SER A 420 34.64 2.68 6.26
N VAL A 421 33.51 3.26 5.83
CA VAL A 421 33.34 3.94 4.54
C VAL A 421 33.37 5.46 4.67
N HIS A 422 34.01 6.13 3.71
CA HIS A 422 34.28 7.58 3.72
C HIS A 422 33.58 8.35 2.58
N ASN A 423 32.71 7.68 1.81
CA ASN A 423 32.09 8.24 0.62
C ASN A 423 30.61 7.82 0.51
N TYR A 424 29.79 8.65 -0.15
CA TYR A 424 28.39 8.36 -0.42
C TYR A 424 27.95 8.90 -1.79
N LEU A 425 26.81 8.43 -2.29
CA LEU A 425 26.21 8.92 -3.53
C LEU A 425 25.37 10.19 -3.29
N ASP A 426 25.71 11.26 -4.01
CA ASP A 426 24.96 12.53 -4.03
C ASP A 426 23.57 12.32 -4.66
N ILE A 427 22.52 12.90 -4.07
CA ILE A 427 21.13 12.81 -4.55
C ILE A 427 20.51 14.20 -4.75
N ASN A 428 19.52 14.30 -5.64
CA ASN A 428 18.70 15.50 -5.80
C ASN A 428 17.42 15.45 -4.94
N ASP A 429 16.64 16.54 -4.94
CA ASP A 429 15.37 16.66 -4.20
C ASP A 429 14.30 15.61 -4.57
N ALA A 430 14.46 14.93 -5.73
CA ALA A 430 13.62 13.81 -6.16
C ALA A 430 14.20 12.43 -5.76
N PHE A 431 15.17 12.41 -4.84
CA PHE A 431 15.93 11.23 -4.38
C PHE A 431 16.62 10.45 -5.52
N GLN A 432 16.95 11.12 -6.62
CA GLN A 432 17.69 10.51 -7.73
C GLN A 432 19.19 10.73 -7.55
N PRO A 433 20.04 9.69 -7.69
CA PRO A 433 21.49 9.87 -7.70
C PRO A 433 21.93 10.84 -8.79
N THR A 434 22.76 11.84 -8.44
CA THR A 434 23.29 12.82 -9.40
C THR A 434 24.46 12.27 -10.22
N GLY A 435 24.96 11.09 -9.85
CA GLY A 435 26.15 10.46 -10.42
C GLY A 435 27.47 10.91 -9.79
N LYS A 436 27.45 11.83 -8.80
CA LYS A 436 28.64 12.17 -8.02
C LYS A 436 28.80 11.25 -6.82
N ILE A 437 30.06 10.95 -6.51
CA ILE A 437 30.50 10.37 -5.25
C ILE A 437 31.12 11.50 -4.45
N LEU A 438 30.64 11.73 -3.23
CA LEU A 438 31.09 12.80 -2.34
C LEU A 438 31.74 12.21 -1.09
N SER A 439 32.78 12.87 -0.60
CA SER A 439 33.42 12.49 0.66
C SER A 439 32.57 12.93 1.85
N THR A 440 32.34 11.99 2.77
CA THR A 440 31.68 12.28 4.03
C THR A 440 32.44 13.34 4.84
N LYS A 441 33.78 13.32 4.77
CA LYS A 441 34.64 14.17 5.61
C LYS A 441 34.89 15.57 5.06
N SER A 442 35.11 15.72 3.75
CA SER A 442 35.43 17.03 3.15
C SER A 442 34.22 17.76 2.58
N ASP A 443 33.27 17.02 1.99
CA ASP A 443 32.21 17.63 1.19
C ASP A 443 30.92 17.77 2.00
N THR A 444 30.59 16.77 2.83
CA THR A 444 29.36 16.79 3.63
C THR A 444 29.54 16.17 5.02
N PRO A 445 30.17 16.90 5.98
CA PRO A 445 30.44 16.42 7.34
C PRO A 445 29.23 15.91 8.14
N ALA A 446 27.98 16.22 7.73
CA ALA A 446 26.78 15.64 8.31
C ALA A 446 26.63 14.12 8.05
N MET A 447 27.33 13.60 7.03
CA MET A 447 27.30 12.20 6.59
C MET A 447 28.42 11.33 7.22
N ASP A 448 29.33 11.94 8.00
CA ASP A 448 30.57 11.27 8.43
C ASP A 448 30.42 10.43 9.70
N PHE A 449 30.08 9.15 9.53
CA PHE A 449 30.18 8.12 10.57
C PHE A 449 31.49 7.35 10.51
N ALA A 450 32.44 7.78 9.67
CA ALA A 450 33.60 6.99 9.33
C ALA A 450 34.63 6.96 10.47
N THR A 451 35.25 5.81 10.72
CA THR A 451 36.37 5.71 11.67
C THR A 451 37.56 6.52 11.20
N GLY A 452 37.90 7.58 11.95
CA GLY A 452 39.25 8.11 12.01
C GLY A 452 40.16 7.26 12.89
N ASP A 453 41.41 7.71 13.05
CA ASP A 453 42.39 7.10 13.97
C ASP A 453 41.87 7.00 15.42
N ASP A 454 40.99 7.93 15.81
CA ASP A 454 40.45 8.09 17.17
C ASP A 454 39.30 7.12 17.54
N GLN A 455 38.88 6.23 16.63
CA GLN A 455 37.84 5.20 16.86
C GLN A 455 36.47 5.74 17.34
N GLU A 456 36.11 6.96 16.93
CA GLU A 456 34.90 7.65 17.40
C GLU A 456 33.59 6.96 16.98
N TRP A 457 32.54 7.23 17.76
CA TRP A 457 31.17 6.74 17.59
C TRP A 457 30.22 7.92 17.63
N HIS A 458 29.30 8.00 16.67
CA HIS A 458 28.35 9.10 16.56
C HIS A 458 26.93 8.60 16.72
N THR A 459 26.06 9.36 17.41
CA THR A 459 24.63 8.99 17.45
C THR A 459 23.96 9.34 16.13
N ILE A 460 22.98 8.54 15.71
CA ILE A 460 22.18 8.83 14.51
C ILE A 460 21.58 10.24 14.58
N GLY A 461 21.10 10.65 15.75
CA GLY A 461 20.48 11.95 15.97
C GLY A 461 21.43 13.15 15.98
N GLU A 462 22.75 12.95 16.09
CA GLU A 462 23.74 14.04 16.27
C GLU A 462 23.69 15.07 15.13
N ARG A 463 23.62 14.58 13.89
CA ARG A 463 23.74 15.39 12.66
C ARG A 463 22.55 15.24 11.70
N ILE A 464 21.56 14.37 11.99
CA ILE A 464 20.41 14.08 11.11
C ILE A 464 19.63 15.32 10.66
N GLY A 465 19.51 16.35 11.50
CA GLY A 465 18.82 17.60 11.17
C GLY A 465 19.53 18.48 10.13
N GLN A 466 20.77 18.14 9.78
CA GLN A 466 21.56 18.79 8.72
C GLN A 466 21.44 18.03 7.38
N VAL A 467 20.84 16.84 7.38
CA VAL A 467 20.77 15.93 6.22
C VAL A 467 19.44 16.14 5.50
N LEU A 468 19.52 16.76 4.33
CA LEU A 468 18.36 17.04 3.49
C LEU A 468 17.97 15.81 2.65
N PRO A 469 16.69 15.66 2.28
CA PRO A 469 15.58 16.54 2.66
C PRO A 469 14.95 16.20 4.03
N ASN A 470 15.17 15.01 4.61
CA ASN A 470 14.43 14.56 5.80
C ASN A 470 15.18 13.61 6.75
N GLY A 471 16.52 13.61 6.73
CA GLY A 471 17.38 12.64 7.43
C GLY A 471 18.08 11.68 6.47
N TYR A 472 18.77 10.66 6.99
CA TYR A 472 19.56 9.74 6.18
C TYR A 472 18.64 8.84 5.31
N ASP A 473 18.79 8.93 3.99
CA ASP A 473 18.25 8.03 2.95
C ASP A 473 19.29 7.98 1.80
N HIS A 474 20.50 7.51 2.11
CA HIS A 474 21.66 7.62 1.21
C HIS A 474 22.43 6.31 1.06
N CYS A 475 22.91 6.07 -0.17
CA CYS A 475 23.80 4.95 -0.48
C CYS A 475 25.25 5.34 -0.13
N TYR A 476 25.84 4.64 0.82
CA TYR A 476 27.25 4.74 1.16
C TYR A 476 28.06 3.79 0.29
N VAL A 477 29.26 4.21 -0.13
CA VAL A 477 30.08 3.50 -1.11
C VAL A 477 31.23 2.79 -0.40
N ILE A 478 31.28 1.45 -0.54
CA ILE A 478 32.34 0.59 0.00
C ILE A 478 33.54 0.61 -0.95
N ASP A 479 33.30 0.31 -2.23
CA ASP A 479 34.33 0.39 -3.27
C ASP A 479 33.76 1.01 -4.55
N THR A 480 34.63 1.69 -5.29
CA THR A 480 34.29 2.33 -6.57
C THR A 480 34.76 1.52 -7.78
N ASP A 481 35.60 0.50 -7.58
CA ASP A 481 36.12 -0.32 -8.67
C ASP A 481 35.17 -1.48 -8.98
N ALA A 482 34.19 -1.19 -9.86
CA ALA A 482 33.24 -2.16 -10.39
C ALA A 482 33.86 -3.43 -11.02
N LYS A 483 35.18 -3.48 -11.25
CA LYS A 483 35.88 -4.67 -11.78
C LYS A 483 36.27 -5.69 -10.71
N LYS A 484 36.22 -5.31 -9.43
CA LYS A 484 36.45 -6.24 -8.31
C LYS A 484 35.25 -7.14 -8.08
N TYR A 485 34.04 -6.60 -8.33
CA TYR A 485 32.78 -7.31 -8.26
C TYR A 485 32.63 -8.22 -9.48
N ASN A 486 32.61 -9.52 -9.23
CA ASN A 486 32.59 -10.58 -10.23
C ASN A 486 31.35 -11.45 -10.02
N ILE A 487 30.44 -11.38 -10.99
CA ILE A 487 29.16 -12.08 -11.09
C ILE A 487 29.28 -13.61 -10.89
N SER A 488 30.48 -14.19 -10.94
CA SER A 488 30.74 -15.63 -10.74
C SER A 488 30.81 -16.10 -9.28
N GLY A 489 30.33 -15.33 -8.30
CA GLY A 489 29.97 -15.83 -6.94
C GLY A 489 31.13 -16.40 -6.12
N ASN A 490 32.30 -15.78 -6.16
CA ASN A 490 33.48 -16.22 -5.42
C ASN A 490 34.20 -15.05 -4.72
N GLU A 491 33.41 -14.07 -4.28
CA GLU A 491 33.87 -12.87 -3.57
C GLU A 491 34.03 -13.17 -2.07
N SER A 492 35.11 -12.66 -1.49
CA SER A 492 35.29 -12.67 -0.04
C SER A 492 34.39 -11.60 0.59
N VAL A 493 33.55 -11.99 1.54
CA VAL A 493 32.78 -11.06 2.39
C VAL A 493 33.71 -10.00 2.96
N ASN A 494 33.34 -8.72 2.86
CA ASN A 494 34.14 -7.62 3.39
C ASN A 494 34.24 -7.70 4.93
N GLU A 495 35.33 -7.17 5.48
CA GLU A 495 35.40 -6.86 6.91
C GLU A 495 34.22 -5.94 7.33
N ALA A 496 33.89 -5.91 8.62
CA ALA A 496 32.75 -5.17 9.17
C ALA A 496 32.67 -3.74 8.60
N VAL A 497 31.59 -3.46 7.86
CA VAL A 497 31.38 -2.20 7.14
C VAL A 497 30.67 -1.18 8.03
N VAL A 498 29.68 -1.64 8.80
CA VAL A 498 28.93 -0.81 9.76
C VAL A 498 28.84 -1.56 11.08
N GLU A 499 29.08 -0.84 12.19
CA GLU A 499 28.67 -1.28 13.51
C GLU A 499 27.63 -0.30 14.08
N VAL A 500 26.59 -0.83 14.71
CA VAL A 500 25.56 -0.06 15.40
C VAL A 500 25.35 -0.62 16.80
N ARG A 501 25.18 0.25 17.81
CA ARG A 501 24.93 -0.18 19.20
C ARG A 501 23.77 0.60 19.80
N SER A 502 22.90 -0.09 20.54
CA SER A 502 21.99 0.57 21.48
C SER A 502 22.69 0.71 22.84
N PRO A 503 22.97 1.92 23.34
CA PRO A 503 23.53 2.11 24.67
C PRO A 503 22.55 1.63 25.77
N LEU A 504 21.25 1.64 25.50
CA LEU A 504 20.19 1.23 26.42
C LEU A 504 20.25 -0.28 26.72
N THR A 505 20.17 -1.12 25.68
CA THR A 505 20.14 -2.60 25.82
C THR A 505 21.53 -3.22 25.82
N GLY A 506 22.54 -2.52 25.28
CA GLY A 506 23.87 -3.08 25.00
C GLY A 506 23.92 -4.00 23.79
N ILE A 507 22.80 -4.19 23.08
CA ILE A 507 22.75 -4.96 21.84
C ILE A 507 23.57 -4.21 20.77
N SER A 508 24.40 -4.96 20.05
CA SER A 508 25.24 -4.48 18.97
C SER A 508 24.93 -5.26 17.69
N LEU A 509 24.88 -4.57 16.57
CA LEU A 509 24.77 -5.13 15.22
C LEU A 509 26.09 -4.84 14.50
N THR A 510 26.69 -5.88 13.92
CA THR A 510 27.81 -5.76 12.98
C THR A 510 27.31 -6.18 11.61
N PHE A 511 27.50 -5.34 10.60
CA PHE A 511 27.06 -5.57 9.23
C PHE A 511 28.28 -5.70 8.31
N SER A 512 28.32 -6.81 7.58
CA SER A 512 29.28 -7.13 6.52
C SER A 512 28.50 -7.54 5.28
N THR A 513 29.04 -7.22 4.10
CA THR A 513 28.39 -7.52 2.82
C THR A 513 29.43 -7.78 1.72
N THR A 514 29.04 -8.45 0.65
CA THR A 514 29.77 -8.51 -0.63
C THR A 514 29.41 -7.34 -1.55
N GLU A 515 28.35 -6.58 -1.27
CA GLU A 515 27.88 -5.50 -2.14
C GLU A 515 28.86 -4.30 -2.25
N PRO A 516 28.81 -3.51 -3.34
CA PRO A 516 29.69 -2.35 -3.55
C PRO A 516 29.32 -1.12 -2.72
N GLY A 517 28.17 -1.14 -2.08
CA GLY A 517 27.65 -0.09 -1.21
C GLY A 517 26.45 -0.60 -0.42
N PHE A 518 25.90 0.24 0.44
CA PHE A 518 24.69 -0.06 1.21
C PHE A 518 23.84 1.20 1.38
N GLN A 519 22.52 1.06 1.41
CA GLN A 519 21.63 2.17 1.77
C GLN A 519 21.58 2.29 3.30
N PHE A 520 21.94 3.45 3.83
CA PHE A 520 21.62 3.81 5.21
C PHE A 520 20.39 4.71 5.23
N TYR A 521 19.26 4.13 5.63
CA TYR A 521 17.97 4.81 5.72
C TYR A 521 17.46 4.80 7.16
N THR A 522 17.12 5.97 7.71
CA THR A 522 16.73 6.10 9.12
C THR A 522 15.21 6.13 9.34
N GLY A 523 14.41 5.46 8.50
CA GLY A 523 12.97 5.35 8.75
C GLY A 523 12.23 6.69 8.67
N ASN A 524 12.66 7.60 7.78
CA ASN A 524 12.19 8.98 7.70
C ASN A 524 10.70 9.12 7.31
N ASN A 525 10.12 8.07 6.72
CA ASN A 525 8.73 8.00 6.25
C ASN A 525 7.89 6.93 6.99
N VAL A 526 8.37 6.42 8.13
CA VAL A 526 7.56 5.59 9.05
C VAL A 526 6.51 6.48 9.71
N THR A 527 5.25 6.02 9.80
CA THR A 527 4.10 6.84 10.19
C THR A 527 3.31 6.25 11.34
N GLU A 528 2.71 7.12 12.16
CA GLU A 528 1.94 6.77 13.37
C GLU A 528 0.78 5.80 13.11
N ALA A 529 0.28 5.67 11.87
CA ALA A 529 -0.68 4.63 11.51
C ALA A 529 -0.15 3.17 11.65
N GLN A 530 1.17 2.97 11.79
CA GLN A 530 1.82 1.66 11.89
C GLN A 530 2.06 1.32 13.37
N ARG A 531 1.67 0.12 13.84
CA ARG A 531 1.77 -0.27 15.26
C ARG A 531 3.02 -1.10 15.55
N THR A 532 3.55 -1.00 16.77
CA THR A 532 4.59 -1.91 17.26
C THR A 532 4.08 -3.35 17.36
N LYS A 533 4.95 -4.34 17.17
CA LYS A 533 4.63 -5.75 17.45
C LYS A 533 4.39 -5.99 18.94
N THR A 534 3.60 -7.00 19.27
CA THR A 534 3.39 -7.44 20.68
C THR A 534 4.68 -7.83 21.38
N THR A 535 5.66 -8.33 20.62
CA THR A 535 7.02 -8.71 21.05
C THR A 535 7.92 -7.53 21.43
N GLN A 536 7.53 -6.30 21.07
CA GLN A 536 8.32 -5.09 21.27
C GLN A 536 7.86 -4.27 22.49
N ALA A 537 6.58 -4.37 22.87
CA ALA A 537 5.92 -3.67 24.00
C ALA A 537 5.94 -2.13 23.90
N VAL A 538 4.94 -1.37 24.38
CA VAL A 538 3.68 -1.69 25.08
C VAL A 538 2.55 -1.86 24.05
N PRO A 539 1.51 -2.70 24.30
CA PRO A 539 0.35 -2.76 23.40
C PRO A 539 -0.25 -1.37 23.14
N ALA A 540 -0.51 -1.09 21.85
CA ALA A 540 -1.06 0.17 21.32
C ALA A 540 -0.10 1.39 21.25
N ILE A 541 1.22 1.19 21.25
CA ILE A 541 2.15 2.25 20.78
C ILE A 541 2.25 2.25 19.24
N GLU A 542 2.28 3.45 18.69
CA GLU A 542 2.40 3.74 17.26
C GLU A 542 3.86 4.05 16.88
N LEU A 543 4.35 3.41 15.81
CA LEU A 543 5.66 3.64 15.21
C LEU A 543 5.68 5.03 14.58
N ARG A 544 6.78 5.75 14.72
CA ARG A 544 6.90 7.12 14.20
C ARG A 544 8.13 7.28 13.30
N LYS A 545 8.30 8.49 12.76
CA LYS A 545 9.54 8.87 12.07
C LYS A 545 10.74 8.48 12.93
N ASN A 546 11.73 7.82 12.31
CA ASN A 546 12.94 7.32 12.96
C ASN A 546 12.73 6.17 13.98
N SER A 547 11.60 5.43 13.96
CA SER A 547 11.43 4.24 14.81
C SER A 547 12.35 3.06 14.50
N GLY A 548 12.98 3.04 13.32
CA GLY A 548 13.95 2.02 12.92
C GLY A 548 14.90 2.55 11.84
N PHE A 549 16.04 1.88 11.64
CA PHE A 549 16.98 2.13 10.55
C PHE A 549 17.19 0.88 9.68
N CYS A 550 17.49 1.07 8.40
CA CYS A 550 17.84 0.01 7.46
C CYS A 550 19.33 0.09 7.09
N LEU A 551 19.90 -1.08 6.82
CA LEU A 551 21.18 -1.28 6.15
C LEU A 551 20.87 -2.24 5.00
N GLU A 552 20.56 -1.66 3.83
CA GLU A 552 20.16 -2.41 2.62
C GLU A 552 21.37 -2.68 1.71
#